data_AF-A0A0P0WA31-F1
#
_entry.id   AF-A0A0P0WA31-F1
#
_cell.length_a   1.000
_cell.length_b   1.000
_cell.length_c   1.000
_cell.angle_alpha   90.00
_cell.angle_beta   90.00
_cell.angle_gamma   90.00
#
_symmetry.space_group_name_H-M   'P 1'
#
loop_
_entity.id
_entity.type
_entity.pdbx_description
1 polymer ?
#
loop_
_entity_poly.entity_id
_entity_poly.type
_entity_poly.pdbx_seq_one_letter_code
_entity_poly.pdbx_strand_id
1 'polypeptide(L)'
;GNTIGKRYARTDEIGVPLAITVDNTTSVTVRDRDSKDQIRVEVDEVASVVKEVTDGQSTWADIMWRYPAHTASAAEEEEASET
;
A
#
# COMPACT_ATOMS: atom_id res chain seq x y z
N GLY A 1 17.09 11.19 -6.92
CA GLY A 1 15.82 10.48 -7.09
C GLY A 1 15.46 9.76 -5.81
N ASN A 2 14.39 10.17 -5.13
CA ASN A 2 13.81 9.44 -4.01
C ASN A 2 12.42 8.97 -4.42
N THR A 3 12.40 8.04 -5.36
CA THR A 3 11.20 7.45 -5.94
C THR A 3 10.42 6.67 -4.88
N ILE A 4 9.11 6.51 -5.07
CA ILE A 4 8.27 5.78 -4.11
C ILE A 4 8.68 4.29 -4.07
N GLY A 5 9.01 3.71 -5.23
CA GLY A 5 9.52 2.34 -5.32
C GLY A 5 10.79 2.11 -4.50
N LYS A 6 11.70 3.10 -4.46
CA LYS A 6 12.92 3.01 -3.64
C LYS A 6 12.64 3.11 -2.14
N ARG A 7 11.55 3.76 -1.73
CA ARG A 7 11.11 3.79 -0.32
C ARG A 7 10.46 2.47 0.07
N TYR A 8 9.63 1.89 -0.80
CA TYR A 8 9.08 0.55 -0.59
C TYR A 8 10.19 -0.48 -0.45
N ALA A 9 11.18 -0.51 -1.36
CA ALA A 9 12.30 -1.46 -1.28
C ALA A 9 13.02 -1.43 0.08
N ARG A 10 13.33 -0.24 0.59
CA ARG A 10 13.96 -0.08 1.92
C ARG A 10 13.08 -0.54 3.07
N THR A 11 11.78 -0.39 2.94
CA THR A 11 10.77 -0.74 3.95
C THR A 11 10.52 -2.25 3.95
N ASP A 12 10.49 -2.85 2.75
CA ASP A 12 10.40 -4.28 2.51
C ASP A 12 11.66 -4.99 3.05
N GLU A 13 12.86 -4.42 2.83
CA GLU A 13 14.15 -4.93 3.32
C GLU A 13 14.23 -5.07 4.84
N ILE A 14 13.55 -4.20 5.59
CA ILE A 14 13.50 -4.24 7.06
C ILE A 14 12.28 -4.99 7.60
N GLY A 15 11.50 -5.63 6.72
CA GLY A 15 10.41 -6.52 7.11
C GLY A 15 9.14 -5.82 7.58
N VAL A 16 8.90 -4.57 7.20
CA VAL A 16 7.62 -3.91 7.46
C VAL A 16 6.54 -4.56 6.58
N PRO A 17 5.44 -5.08 7.17
CA PRO A 17 4.43 -5.83 6.43
C PRO A 17 3.55 -4.96 5.54
N LEU A 18 3.22 -3.75 6.01
CA LEU A 18 2.31 -2.82 5.33
C LEU A 18 2.99 -1.46 5.13
N ALA A 19 2.89 -0.91 3.92
CA ALA A 19 3.34 0.44 3.60
C ALA A 19 2.15 1.34 3.27
N ILE A 20 2.11 2.53 3.88
CA ILE A 20 1.03 3.52 3.67
C ILE A 20 1.60 4.70 2.90
N THR A 21 0.97 5.03 1.79
CA THR A 21 1.31 6.16 0.94
C THR A 21 0.17 7.17 0.95
N VAL A 22 0.50 8.41 1.34
CA VAL A 22 -0.43 9.54 1.33
C VAL A 22 -0.26 10.28 0.00
N ASP A 23 -1.08 9.93 -0.98
CA ASP A 23 -1.07 10.48 -2.35
C ASP A 23 -2.31 11.34 -2.64
N ASN A 24 -3.33 11.32 -1.78
CA ASN A 24 -4.54 12.15 -1.86
C ASN A 24 -4.88 12.73 -0.48
N THR A 25 -5.67 13.80 -0.47
CA THR A 25 -6.14 14.49 0.74
C THR A 25 -7.15 13.66 1.54
N THR A 26 -8.03 12.89 0.88
CA THR A 26 -9.13 12.17 1.56
C THR A 26 -8.87 10.67 1.70
N SER A 27 -7.96 10.13 0.89
CA SER A 27 -7.65 8.70 0.87
C SER A 27 -6.17 8.44 0.79
N VAL A 28 -5.77 7.28 1.29
CA VAL A 28 -4.41 6.78 1.29
C VAL A 28 -4.36 5.43 0.59
N THR A 29 -3.19 5.12 0.04
CA THR A 29 -2.92 3.81 -0.56
C THR A 29 -2.20 2.94 0.46
N VAL A 30 -2.72 1.75 0.72
CA VAL A 30 -2.06 0.74 1.57
C VAL A 30 -1.54 -0.37 0.68
N ARG A 31 -0.27 -0.71 0.83
CA ARG A 31 0.42 -1.76 0.08
C ARG A 31 0.85 -2.88 1.01
N ASP A 32 0.58 -4.11 0.60
CA ASP A 32 1.17 -5.30 1.23
C ASP A 32 2.54 -5.61 0.66
N ARG A 33 3.49 -5.98 1.52
CA ARG A 33 4.86 -6.30 1.11
C ARG A 33 4.93 -7.60 0.32
N ASP A 34 4.22 -8.63 0.77
CA ASP A 34 4.41 -10.00 0.30
C ASP A 34 3.76 -10.21 -1.07
N SER A 35 2.53 -9.70 -1.25
CA SER A 35 1.81 -9.76 -2.52
C SER A 35 2.13 -8.58 -3.45
N LYS A 36 2.57 -7.44 -2.89
CA LYS A 36 2.73 -6.15 -3.59
C LYS A 36 1.43 -5.52 -4.07
N ASP A 37 0.29 -6.07 -3.66
CA ASP A 37 -1.02 -5.51 -4.00
C ASP A 37 -1.28 -4.21 -3.24
N GLN A 38 -2.13 -3.38 -3.82
CA GLN A 38 -2.47 -2.06 -3.31
C GLN A 38 -3.99 -1.92 -3.20
N ILE A 39 -4.43 -1.31 -2.10
CA ILE A 39 -5.83 -0.93 -1.89
C ILE A 39 -5.92 0.56 -1.57
N ARG A 40 -7.08 1.14 -1.86
CA ARG A 40 -7.38 2.54 -1.51
C ARG A 40 -8.36 2.59 -0.35
N VAL A 41 -8.00 3.33 0.68
CA VAL A 41 -8.77 3.44 1.93
C VAL A 41 -8.92 4.91 2.28
N GLU A 42 -10.09 5.31 2.79
CA GLU A 42 -10.28 6.66 3.31
C GLU A 42 -9.40 6.90 4.55
N VAL A 43 -8.93 8.13 4.73
CA VAL A 43 -7.99 8.48 5.82
C VAL A 43 -8.54 8.16 7.21
N ASP A 44 -9.86 8.20 7.38
CA ASP A 44 -10.52 7.92 8.66
C ASP A 44 -10.58 6.41 8.98
N GLU A 45 -10.44 5.55 7.97
CA GLU A 45 -10.56 4.09 8.10
C GLU A 45 -9.19 3.38 8.14
N VAL A 46 -8.13 3.99 7.58
CA VAL A 46 -6.83 3.34 7.42
C VAL A 46 -6.25 2.79 8.73
N ALA A 47 -6.38 3.53 9.83
CA ALA A 47 -5.84 3.12 11.12
C ALA A 47 -6.50 1.84 11.63
N SER A 48 -7.82 1.70 11.40
CA SER A 48 -8.59 0.51 11.76
C SER A 48 -8.17 -0.70 10.91
N VAL A 49 -8.00 -0.50 9.60
CA VAL A 49 -7.56 -1.56 8.67
C VAL A 49 -6.18 -2.08 9.07
N VAL A 50 -5.22 -1.19 9.27
CA VAL A 50 -3.85 -1.57 9.65
C VAL A 50 -3.86 -2.35 10.96
N LYS A 51 -4.62 -1.88 11.96
CA LYS A 51 -4.76 -2.56 13.23
C LYS A 51 -5.35 -3.96 13.08
N GLU A 52 -6.42 -4.10 12.31
CA GLU A 52 -7.10 -5.38 12.10
C GLU A 52 -6.16 -6.44 11.49
N VAL A 53 -5.33 -6.03 10.53
CA VAL A 53 -4.32 -6.90 9.91
C VAL A 53 -3.18 -7.21 10.87
N THR A 54 -2.65 -6.21 11.59
CA THR A 54 -1.51 -6.43 12.50
C THR A 54 -1.88 -7.21 13.76
N ASP A 55 -3.13 -7.08 14.23
CA ASP A 55 -3.65 -7.83 15.37
C ASP A 55 -4.12 -9.25 14.96
N GLY A 56 -4.05 -9.59 13.66
CA GLY A 56 -4.43 -10.90 13.13
C GLY A 56 -5.94 -11.16 13.13
N GLN A 57 -6.75 -10.10 13.20
CA GLN A 57 -8.22 -10.19 13.20
C GLN A 57 -8.77 -10.45 11.79
N SER A 58 -8.06 -9.98 10.77
CA SER A 58 -8.34 -10.22 9.35
C SER A 58 -7.06 -10.51 8.58
N THR A 59 -7.19 -11.28 7.50
CA THR A 59 -6.08 -11.48 6.56
C THR A 59 -6.06 -10.36 5.51
N TRP A 60 -4.93 -10.18 4.82
CA TRP A 60 -4.85 -9.26 3.69
C TRP A 60 -5.89 -9.57 2.61
N ALA A 61 -6.18 -10.85 2.37
CA ALA A 61 -7.20 -11.26 1.40
C ALA A 61 -8.61 -10.79 1.80
N ASP A 62 -8.95 -10.83 3.09
CA ASP A 62 -10.24 -10.33 3.59
C ASP A 62 -10.36 -8.81 3.40
N ILE A 63 -9.26 -8.09 3.63
CA ILE A 63 -9.15 -6.65 3.41
C ILE A 63 -9.32 -6.30 1.94
N MET A 64 -8.65 -7.00 1.03
CA MET A 64 -8.77 -6.80 -0.42
C MET A 64 -10.19 -7.05 -0.94
N TRP A 65 -10.97 -7.93 -0.31
CA TRP A 65 -12.37 -8.12 -0.67
C TRP A 65 -13.26 -6.93 -0.27
N ARG A 66 -12.87 -6.20 0.76
CA ARG A 66 -13.67 -5.13 1.37
C ARG A 66 -13.42 -3.75 0.75
N TYR A 67 -12.19 -3.52 0.29
CA TYR A 67 -11.76 -2.24 -0.28
C TYR A 67 -11.55 -2.35 -1.78
N PRO A 68 -11.81 -1.27 -2.54
CA PRO A 68 -11.55 -1.26 -3.97
C PRO A 68 -10.06 -1.51 -4.23
N ALA A 69 -9.77 -2.57 -5.00
CA ALA A 69 -8.42 -2.85 -5.46
C ALA A 69 -7.91 -1.67 -6.28
N HIS A 70 -6.75 -1.14 -5.90
CA HIS A 70 -6.11 -0.05 -6.61
C HIS A 70 -5.10 -0.66 -7.58
N THR A 71 -5.55 -0.97 -8.79
CA THR A 71 -4.63 -1.31 -9.88
C THR A 71 -3.78 -0.10 -10.16
N ALA A 72 -2.46 -0.27 -10.06
CA ALA A 72 -1.49 0.74 -10.45
C ALA A 72 -1.84 1.33 -11.82
N SER A 73 -2.25 2.60 -11.84
CA SER A 73 -2.45 3.35 -13.07
C SER A 73 -1.39 4.44 -13.14
N ALA A 74 -0.53 4.32 -14.15
CA ALA A 74 0.33 5.32 -14.77
C ALA A 74 1.54 5.90 -13.99
N ALA A 75 1.60 5.85 -12.66
CA ALA A 75 2.76 6.42 -11.93
C ALA A 75 3.99 5.48 -11.85
N GLU A 76 3.81 4.17 -12.07
CA GLU A 76 4.89 3.18 -12.00
C GLU A 76 5.56 2.90 -13.36
N GLU A 77 4.92 3.25 -14.49
CA GLU A 77 5.48 3.01 -15.83
C GLU A 77 6.41 4.13 -16.33
N GLU A 78 6.18 5.40 -15.95
CA GLU A 78 7.09 6.49 -16.37
C GLU A 78 8.49 6.36 -15.73
N GLU A 79 8.61 5.89 -14.49
CA GLU A 79 9.90 5.71 -13.81
C GLU A 79 10.71 4.49 -14.27
N ALA A 80 10.11 3.53 -15.00
CA ALA A 80 10.80 2.36 -15.52
C ALA A 80 11.39 2.58 -16.93
N SER A 81 11.02 3.68 -17.60
CA SER A 81 11.47 4.00 -18.97
C SER A 81 12.68 4.95 -19.04
N GLU A 82 13.10 5.52 -17.91
CA GLU A 82 14.31 6.36 -17.78
C GLU A 82 15.38 5.66 -16.94
N THR A 83 15.89 4.51 -17.38
CA THR A 83 17.19 3.96 -16.94
C THR A 83 17.91 3.30 -18.11
#